data_AF-A0A4P8IZR5-F1
#
_entry.id   AF-A0A4P8IZR5-F1
#
_cell.length_a   1.000
_cell.length_b   1.000
_cell.length_c   1.000
_cell.angle_alpha   90.00
_cell.angle_beta   90.00
_cell.angle_gamma   90.00
#
_symmetry.space_group_name_H-M   'P 1'
#
loop_
_entity.id
_entity.type
_entity.pdbx_description
1 polymer ?
#
loop_
_entity_poly.entity_id
_entity_poly.type
_entity_poly.pdbx_seq_one_letter_code
_entity_poly.pdbx_strand_id
1 'polypeptide(L)'
;MAGNLAVQFAVYGALANGSPDGTGATGVSDALQRAINESSPYGTVTIDNNTMRGDPCPGYTKHFGAIVVRDGKPRFFACQEGQTINFEMGG
;
A
#
# COMPACT_ATOMS: atom_id res chain seq x y z
N MET A 1 -23.50 2.83 2.96
CA MET A 1 -22.55 3.93 3.14
C MET A 1 -21.18 3.35 2.83
N ALA A 2 -20.43 3.92 1.89
CA ALA A 2 -19.06 3.46 1.62
C ALA A 2 -18.27 3.58 2.93
N GLY A 3 -17.56 2.52 3.33
CA GLY A 3 -16.78 2.52 4.56
C GLY A 3 -15.75 3.64 4.53
N ASN A 4 -15.63 4.42 5.60
CA ASN A 4 -14.63 5.48 5.65
C ASN A 4 -13.24 4.84 5.84
N LEU A 5 -12.47 4.73 4.76
CA LEU A 5 -11.10 4.21 4.77
C LEU A 5 -10.09 5.36 4.77
N ALA A 6 -9.33 5.48 5.85
CA ALA A 6 -8.28 6.49 5.98
C ALA A 6 -6.91 5.84 6.22
N VAL A 7 -5.96 6.10 5.32
CA VAL A 7 -4.57 5.62 5.44
C VAL A 7 -3.85 6.46 6.48
N GLN A 8 -3.34 5.83 7.54
CA GLN A 8 -2.48 6.50 8.52
C GLN A 8 -1.01 6.43 8.12
N PHE A 9 -0.59 5.26 7.63
CA PHE A 9 0.80 4.99 7.28
C PHE A 9 0.87 3.87 6.25
N ALA A 10 1.75 4.01 5.26
CA ALA A 10 2.07 2.93 4.34
C ALA A 10 3.53 3.00 3.90
N VAL A 11 4.11 1.82 3.66
CA VAL A 11 5.45 1.63 3.12
C VAL A 11 5.42 0.63 1.97
N TYR A 12 6.26 0.88 0.98
CA TYR A 12 6.44 0.00 -0.16
C TYR A 12 7.91 0.03 -0.58
N GLY A 13 8.54 -1.13 -0.66
CA GLY A 13 9.99 -1.20 -0.83
C GLY A 13 10.61 -2.57 -0.68
N ALA A 14 11.91 -2.66 -0.96
CA ALA A 14 12.71 -3.87 -0.83
C ALA A 14 14.13 -3.48 -0.40
N LEU A 15 14.75 -4.25 0.50
CA LEU A 15 16.16 -4.08 0.83
C LEU A 15 17.04 -4.59 -0.32
N ALA A 16 17.54 -3.68 -1.17
CA ALA A 16 18.43 -4.04 -2.27
C ALA A 16 19.73 -4.63 -1.72
N ASN A 17 19.94 -5.94 -1.91
CA ASN A 17 21.09 -6.67 -1.35
C ASN A 17 21.28 -6.49 0.17
N GLY A 18 20.19 -6.27 0.92
CA GLY A 18 20.25 -6.01 2.36
C GLY A 18 20.70 -4.61 2.77
N SER A 19 20.93 -3.70 1.81
CA SER A 19 21.19 -2.28 2.07
C SER A 19 19.88 -1.53 2.26
N PRO A 20 19.78 -0.55 3.18
CA PRO A 20 18.64 0.37 3.30
C PRO A 20 18.69 1.56 2.32
N ASP A 21 19.75 1.69 1.52
CA ASP A 21 19.88 2.79 0.56
C ASP A 21 19.01 2.56 -0.68
N GLY A 22 18.10 3.51 -0.95
CA GLY A 22 17.24 3.48 -2.15
C GLY A 22 16.12 2.44 -2.10
N THR A 23 15.62 2.11 -0.91
CA THR A 23 14.79 0.90 -0.72
C THR A 23 13.33 1.15 -0.41
N GLY A 24 12.91 2.40 -0.25
CA GLY A 24 11.53 2.77 0.06
C GLY A 24 10.99 3.84 -0.88
N ALA A 25 9.76 3.66 -1.37
CA ALA A 25 9.05 4.70 -2.10
C ALA A 25 8.65 5.84 -1.14
N THR A 26 8.80 7.09 -1.58
CA THR A 26 8.39 8.26 -0.79
C THR A 26 6.92 8.58 -1.00
N GLY A 27 6.16 8.85 0.06
CA GLY A 27 4.74 9.26 -0.05
C GLY A 27 3.78 8.13 -0.45
N VAL A 28 4.09 6.89 -0.04
CA VAL A 28 3.24 5.71 -0.28
C VAL A 28 1.88 5.87 0.41
N SER A 29 1.80 6.53 1.57
CA SER A 29 0.53 6.79 2.25
C SER A 29 -0.46 7.57 1.38
N ASP A 30 -0.02 8.66 0.75
CA ASP A 30 -0.86 9.49 -0.11
C ASP A 30 -1.25 8.74 -1.39
N ALA A 31 -0.30 7.99 -1.95
CA ALA A 31 -0.53 7.17 -3.14
C ALA A 31 -1.56 6.07 -2.86
N LEU A 32 -1.47 5.39 -1.72
CA LEU A 32 -2.43 4.38 -1.29
C LEU A 32 -3.81 5.00 -1.05
N GLN A 33 -3.89 6.15 -0.38
CA GLN A 33 -5.18 6.82 -0.14
C GLN A 33 -5.86 7.18 -1.46
N ARG A 34 -5.09 7.71 -2.42
CA ARG A 34 -5.59 8.02 -3.76
C ARG A 34 -6.06 6.75 -4.48
N ALA A 35 -5.28 5.67 -4.45
CA ALA A 35 -5.64 4.40 -5.07
C ALA A 35 -6.92 3.80 -4.47
N ILE A 36 -7.12 3.88 -3.14
CA ILE A 36 -8.37 3.47 -2.48
C ILE A 36 -9.54 4.32 -2.99
N ASN A 37 -9.39 5.64 -3.04
CA ASN A 37 -10.45 6.56 -3.47
C ASN A 37 -10.83 6.39 -4.95
N GLU A 38 -9.88 6.05 -5.81
CA GLU A 38 -10.07 5.86 -7.26
C GLU A 38 -10.44 4.41 -7.64
N SER A 39 -10.34 3.46 -6.70
CA SER A 39 -10.59 2.04 -6.97
C SER A 39 -12.06 1.72 -7.28
N SER A 40 -12.26 0.74 -8.15
CA SER A 40 -13.56 0.15 -8.48
C SER A 40 -13.40 -1.37 -8.60
N PRO A 41 -13.99 -2.18 -7.69
CA PRO A 41 -14.79 -1.77 -6.54
C PRO A 41 -13.99 -1.00 -5.48
N TYR A 42 -14.67 -0.11 -4.76
CA TYR A 42 -14.05 0.74 -3.74
C TYR A 42 -13.26 -0.07 -2.71
N GLY A 43 -12.11 0.44 -2.30
CA GLY A 43 -11.21 -0.22 -1.37
C GLY A 43 -10.41 -1.40 -1.93
N THR A 44 -10.59 -1.81 -3.20
CA THR A 44 -9.82 -2.92 -3.78
C THR A 44 -8.66 -2.39 -4.62
N VAL A 45 -7.44 -2.62 -4.15
CA VAL A 45 -6.22 -2.06 -4.75
C VAL A 45 -5.18 -3.16 -4.97
N THR A 46 -4.64 -3.23 -6.19
CA THR A 46 -3.44 -4.02 -6.49
C THR A 46 -2.20 -3.21 -6.11
N ILE A 47 -1.35 -3.76 -5.25
CA ILE A 47 -0.16 -3.09 -4.74
C ILE A 47 1.01 -3.33 -5.70
N ASP A 48 1.42 -2.32 -6.44
CA ASP A 48 2.49 -2.39 -7.44
C ASP A 48 3.18 -1.03 -7.64
N ASN A 49 4.12 -0.96 -8.59
CA ASN A 49 4.86 0.27 -8.89
C ASN A 49 3.98 1.38 -9.49
N ASN A 50 2.86 1.03 -10.13
CA ASN A 50 1.96 2.01 -10.72
C ASN A 50 1.14 2.71 -9.64
N THR A 51 0.71 1.96 -8.63
CA THR A 51 -0.15 2.42 -7.54
C THR A 51 0.63 3.00 -6.37
N MET A 52 1.83 2.50 -6.08
CA MET A 52 2.68 2.92 -4.94
C MET A 52 3.71 4.00 -5.31
N ARG A 53 3.40 4.84 -6.31
CA ARG A 53 4.19 6.02 -6.72
C ARG A 53 5.58 5.71 -7.31
N GLY A 54 5.68 4.63 -8.08
CA GLY A 54 6.88 4.24 -8.81
C GLY A 54 7.56 2.99 -8.26
N ASP A 55 8.62 2.56 -8.93
CA ASP A 55 9.47 1.46 -8.48
C ASP A 55 10.66 2.03 -7.69
N PRO A 56 10.68 1.93 -6.35
CA PRO A 56 11.80 2.39 -5.56
C PRO A 56 13.04 1.51 -5.75
N CYS A 57 12.87 0.24 -6.15
CA CYS A 57 13.97 -0.73 -6.20
C CYS A 57 13.85 -1.63 -7.44
N PRO A 58 14.29 -1.15 -8.62
CA PRO A 58 14.18 -1.89 -9.87
C PRO A 58 14.91 -3.24 -9.82
N GLY A 59 14.22 -4.29 -10.28
CA GLY A 59 14.77 -5.64 -10.32
C GLY A 59 14.64 -6.45 -9.03
N TYR A 60 14.04 -5.87 -7.97
CA TYR A 60 13.77 -6.57 -6.71
C TYR A 60 12.27 -6.62 -6.42
N THR A 61 11.80 -7.76 -5.95
CA THR A 61 10.42 -7.93 -5.46
C THR A 61 10.24 -7.11 -4.20
N LYS A 62 9.21 -6.25 -4.20
CA LYS A 62 8.92 -5.36 -3.07
C LYS A 62 7.90 -5.95 -2.11
N HIS A 63 7.94 -5.42 -0.90
CA HIS A 63 7.01 -5.71 0.17
C HIS A 63 6.23 -4.44 0.50
N PHE A 64 5.01 -4.66 0.97
CA PHE A 64 4.09 -3.59 1.35
C PHE A 64 3.59 -3.81 2.77
N GLY A 65 3.45 -2.70 3.49
CA GLY A 65 2.80 -2.67 4.80
C GLY A 65 1.99 -1.38 4.94
N ALA A 66 0.79 -1.47 5.50
CA ALA A 66 -0.05 -0.30 5.76
C ALA A 66 -0.88 -0.42 7.03
N ILE A 67 -1.17 0.73 7.62
CA ILE A 67 -2.14 0.95 8.69
C ILE A 67 -3.28 1.78 8.11
N VAL A 68 -4.47 1.19 8.04
CA VAL A 68 -5.69 1.84 7.53
C VAL A 68 -6.74 1.86 8.62
N VAL A 69 -7.32 3.02 8.88
CA VAL A 69 -8.48 3.16 9.76
C VAL A 69 -9.72 2.78 8.96
N ARG A 70 -10.42 1.74 9.44
CA ARG A 70 -11.74 1.34 8.97
C ARG A 70 -12.71 1.45 10.14
N ASP A 71 -13.77 2.23 9.97
CA ASP A 71 -14.80 2.45 11.00
C ASP A 71 -14.22 2.92 12.35
N GLY A 72 -13.22 3.82 12.28
CA GLY A 72 -12.55 4.36 13.46
C GLY A 72 -11.54 3.42 14.13
N LYS A 73 -11.33 2.20 13.61
CA LYS A 73 -10.38 1.23 14.14
C LYS A 73 -9.19 1.02 13.20
N PRO A 74 -7.94 1.05 13.70
CA PRO A 74 -6.78 0.73 12.87
C PRO A 74 -6.78 -0.75 12.48
N ARG A 75 -6.41 -1.01 11.23
CA ARG A 75 -6.26 -2.33 10.63
C ARG A 75 -4.92 -2.41 9.93
N PHE A 76 -4.28 -3.57 10.02
CA PHE A 76 -2.92 -3.78 9.53
C PHE A 76 -2.95 -4.69 8.31
N PHE A 77 -2.25 -4.27 7.25
CA PHE A 77 -2.18 -5.01 6.01
C PHE A 77 -0.73 -5.19 5.60
N ALA A 78 -0.43 -6.34 5.05
CA ALA A 78 0.85 -6.63 4.42
C ALA A 78 0.63 -7.56 3.23
N CYS A 79 1.41 -7.35 2.17
CA CYS A 79 1.43 -8.23 1.01
C CYS A 79 2.76 -8.09 0.27
N GLN A 80 2.99 -9.00 -0.67
CA GLN A 80 4.03 -8.85 -1.68
C GLN A 80 3.55 -7.95 -2.82
N GLU A 81 4.49 -7.37 -3.56
CA GLU A 81 4.23 -6.68 -4.83
C GLU A 81 3.41 -7.56 -5.79
N GLY A 82 2.46 -6.92 -6.49
CA GLY A 82 1.54 -7.55 -7.43
C GLY A 82 0.29 -8.17 -6.78
N GLN A 83 0.19 -8.21 -5.44
CA GLN A 83 -1.00 -8.73 -4.77
C GLN A 83 -2.10 -7.67 -4.65
N THR A 84 -3.35 -8.13 -4.71
CA THR A 84 -4.54 -7.29 -4.52
C THR A 84 -5.06 -7.42 -3.09
N ILE A 85 -5.30 -6.27 -2.46
CA ILE A 85 -5.93 -6.16 -1.14
C ILE A 85 -7.28 -5.50 -1.29
N ASN A 86 -8.30 -6.07 -0.65
CA ASN A 86 -9.56 -5.38 -0.42
C ASN A 86 -9.53 -4.78 0.99
N PHE A 87 -9.38 -3.46 1.09
CA PHE A 87 -9.32 -2.70 2.34
C PHE A 87 -10.67 -2.50 3.01
N GLU A 88 -11.78 -3.00 2.46
CA GLU A 88 -13.05 -3.18 3.18
C GLU A 88 -13.15 -4.55 3.87
N MET A 89 -12.28 -5.50 3.50
CA MET A 89 -12.27 -6.88 4.02
C MET A 89 -10.92 -7.20 4.71
N GLY A 90 -10.90 -8.15 5.66
CA GLY A 90 -9.67 -8.52 6.39
C GLY A 90 -9.06 -7.43 7.29
N GLY A 91 -7.85 -7.69 7.80
CA GLY A 91 -7.11 -6.82 8.74
C GLY A 91 -7.49 -6.94 10.20
#